data_AF-A0A0R1TPL6-F1
#
_entry.id   AF-A0A0R1TPL6-F1
#
_cell.length_a   1.000
_cell.length_b   1.000
_cell.length_c   1.000
_cell.angle_alpha   90.00
_cell.angle_beta   90.00
_cell.angle_gamma   90.00
#
_symmetry.space_group_name_H-M   'P 1'
#
loop_
_entity.id
_entity.type
_entity.pdbx_description
1 polymer ?
#
loop_
_entity_poly.entity_id
_entity_poly.type
_entity_poly.pdbx_seq_one_letter_code
_entity_poly.pdbx_strand_id
1 'polypeptide(L)'
;MKKLMIVARETYVRQVKSWAFVLLLLSPFIFFGISLGIGYFIGHQEATNQRIAVITNDRELRQSLKKDKQLTLAYTKVAKADQALTAQKIAGYVVIDNQADQRLVATYQGVKTLDTELKQKLTTVLNQRQLALNYARVGLTVEEQKQLQQVPVFNEKIDSEYNNKETVKLLSVMILIILMYFILLNYSATTAQEIAAEKGTKIMEVIFSSIPAKTYFYGKILGLFGVIFTQVSIYLLGGGILYSFLPKLGEKFNWLKTNQSLITDVIQNLLSVSLLYVVLGVVLYTILSAFCGALVVRVEDSNKAVQPLMYLIMGGFFGVMALAAYPENIIVRVLSYVPFLSSFFMPLRLIDGSVGGGQVLISLSLLLMTIFLLANYIAKIYFGLILQNDDISLWRSFKKALTIK
;
A
#
# COMPACT_ATOMS: atom_id res chain seq x y z
N MET A 1 38.85 1.43 17.06
CA MET A 1 37.99 0.33 16.55
C MET A 1 37.17 -0.36 17.64
N LYS A 2 37.77 -0.83 18.76
CA LYS A 2 37.01 -1.46 19.87
C LYS A 2 35.85 -0.61 20.40
N LYS A 3 36.08 0.69 20.65
CA LYS A 3 35.05 1.61 21.17
C LYS A 3 33.88 1.87 20.18
N LEU A 4 34.19 1.95 18.88
CA LEU A 4 33.17 2.11 17.83
C LEU A 4 32.23 0.90 17.78
N MET A 5 32.80 -0.32 17.82
CA MET A 5 32.00 -1.54 17.82
C MET A 5 31.17 -1.72 19.09
N ILE A 6 31.64 -1.23 20.23
CA ILE A 6 30.86 -1.23 21.48
C ILE A 6 29.61 -0.38 21.31
N VAL A 7 29.75 0.86 20.83
CA VAL A 7 28.60 1.76 20.56
C VAL A 7 27.65 1.12 19.53
N ALA A 8 28.19 0.57 18.44
CA ALA A 8 27.37 -0.08 17.42
C ALA A 8 26.58 -1.27 17.98
N ARG A 9 27.22 -2.13 18.78
CA ARG A 9 26.57 -3.27 19.43
C ARG A 9 25.50 -2.83 20.42
N GLU A 10 25.78 -1.81 21.22
CA GLU A 10 24.84 -1.27 22.20
C GLU A 10 23.60 -0.69 21.50
N THR A 11 23.79 0.16 20.50
CA THR A 11 22.70 0.70 19.67
C THR A 11 21.89 -0.43 19.04
N TYR A 12 22.55 -1.40 18.42
CA TYR A 12 21.89 -2.55 17.78
C TYR A 12 21.04 -3.35 18.77
N VAL A 13 21.61 -3.78 19.90
CA VAL A 13 20.92 -4.61 20.89
C VAL A 13 19.74 -3.86 21.51
N ARG A 14 19.91 -2.57 21.81
CA ARG A 14 18.83 -1.75 22.35
C ARG A 14 17.66 -1.65 21.37
N GLN A 15 17.95 -1.45 20.08
CA GLN A 15 16.91 -1.27 19.07
C GLN A 15 16.20 -2.57 18.73
N VAL A 16 16.93 -3.68 18.50
CA VAL A 16 16.32 -4.97 18.15
C VAL A 16 15.46 -5.55 19.28
N LYS A 17 15.80 -5.25 20.53
CA LYS A 17 15.00 -5.65 21.70
C LYS A 17 13.82 -4.72 21.99
N SER A 18 13.70 -3.59 21.29
CA SER A 18 12.61 -2.66 21.52
C SER A 18 11.28 -3.27 21.04
N TRP A 19 10.21 -2.99 21.79
CA TRP A 19 8.87 -3.42 21.40
C TRP A 19 8.44 -2.80 20.05
N ALA A 20 8.86 -1.56 19.79
CA ALA A 20 8.63 -0.88 18.53
C ALA A 20 9.23 -1.64 17.35
N PHE A 21 10.48 -2.11 17.48
CA PHE A 21 11.12 -2.94 16.44
C PHE A 21 10.40 -4.26 16.25
N VAL A 22 10.07 -4.98 17.33
CA VAL A 22 9.36 -6.27 17.25
C VAL A 22 7.99 -6.11 16.58
N LEU A 23 7.22 -5.09 16.94
CA LEU A 23 5.94 -4.80 16.29
C LEU A 23 6.10 -4.45 14.82
N LEU A 24 7.06 -3.58 14.47
CA LEU A 24 7.32 -3.21 13.08
C LEU A 24 7.73 -4.44 12.27
N LEU A 25 8.59 -5.28 12.83
CA LEU A 25 9.05 -6.53 12.25
C LEU A 25 7.92 -7.53 12.01
N LEU A 26 7.01 -7.71 12.96
CA LEU A 26 5.91 -8.68 12.82
C LEU A 26 4.73 -8.13 11.99
N SER A 27 4.61 -6.81 11.84
CA SER A 27 3.45 -6.17 11.22
C SER A 27 3.10 -6.67 9.81
N PRO A 28 4.05 -6.93 8.87
CA PRO A 28 3.67 -7.43 7.54
C PRO A 28 3.11 -8.86 7.60
N PHE A 29 3.65 -9.70 8.48
CA PHE A 29 3.20 -11.08 8.67
C PHE A 29 1.84 -11.15 9.36
N ILE A 30 1.63 -10.31 10.37
CA ILE A 30 0.34 -10.16 11.04
C ILE A 30 -0.71 -9.67 10.04
N PHE A 31 -0.39 -8.64 9.26
CA PHE A 31 -1.29 -8.11 8.23
C PHE A 31 -1.67 -9.21 7.23
N PHE A 32 -0.68 -9.94 6.70
CA PHE A 32 -0.93 -11.06 5.81
C PHE A 32 -1.83 -12.13 6.45
N GLY A 33 -1.55 -12.52 7.71
CA GLY A 33 -2.37 -13.49 8.44
C GLY A 33 -3.81 -13.03 8.65
N ILE A 34 -4.02 -11.75 8.97
CA ILE A 34 -5.34 -11.13 9.09
C ILE A 34 -6.05 -11.13 7.73
N SER A 35 -5.36 -10.78 6.65
CA SER A 35 -5.93 -10.81 5.29
C SER A 35 -6.40 -12.21 4.90
N LEU A 36 -5.65 -13.26 5.25
CA LEU A 36 -6.09 -14.64 5.06
C LEU A 36 -7.33 -14.99 5.89
N GLY A 37 -7.34 -14.58 7.16
CA GLY A 37 -8.48 -14.77 8.05
C GLY A 37 -9.75 -14.12 7.50
N ILE A 38 -9.66 -12.85 7.09
CA ILE A 38 -10.79 -12.12 6.49
C ILE A 38 -11.24 -12.81 5.19
N GLY A 39 -10.31 -13.20 4.32
CA GLY A 39 -10.62 -13.93 3.09
C GLY A 39 -11.34 -15.25 3.34
N TYR A 40 -10.99 -15.98 4.40
CA TYR A 40 -11.70 -17.17 4.84
C TYR A 40 -13.17 -16.90 5.16
N PHE A 41 -13.42 -15.87 5.98
CA PHE A 41 -14.75 -15.53 6.47
C PHE A 41 -15.65 -15.00 5.35
N ILE A 42 -15.10 -14.18 4.45
CA ILE A 42 -15.84 -13.69 3.27
C ILE A 42 -16.25 -14.86 2.37
N GLY A 43 -15.31 -15.75 2.03
CA GLY A 43 -15.60 -16.91 1.18
C GLY A 43 -16.66 -17.86 1.75
N HIS A 44 -16.81 -17.92 3.07
CA HIS A 44 -17.87 -18.70 3.73
C HIS A 44 -19.21 -17.97 3.84
N GLN A 45 -19.23 -16.63 3.85
CA GLN A 45 -20.47 -15.83 3.94
C GLN A 45 -21.18 -15.64 2.59
N GLU A 46 -20.44 -15.53 1.48
CA GLU A 46 -21.01 -15.32 0.14
C GLU A 46 -21.96 -16.46 -0.30
N ALA A 47 -21.76 -17.68 0.19
CA ALA A 47 -22.54 -18.85 -0.24
C ALA A 47 -23.98 -18.88 0.30
N THR A 48 -24.27 -18.22 1.44
CA THR A 48 -25.51 -18.51 2.20
C THR A 48 -26.41 -17.28 2.44
N ASN A 49 -25.88 -16.08 2.67
CA ASN A 49 -26.68 -14.93 3.17
C ASN A 49 -26.74 -13.69 2.26
N GLN A 50 -26.19 -13.73 1.04
CA GLN A 50 -26.12 -12.54 0.17
C GLN A 50 -27.04 -12.56 -1.06
N ARG A 51 -27.91 -13.56 -1.20
CA ARG A 51 -28.81 -13.63 -2.37
C ARG A 51 -29.84 -12.51 -2.34
N ILE A 52 -30.11 -11.93 -3.51
CA ILE A 52 -31.15 -10.94 -3.72
C ILE A 52 -32.39 -11.62 -4.27
N ALA A 53 -33.54 -11.45 -3.60
CA ALA A 53 -34.79 -12.01 -4.08
C ALA A 53 -35.37 -11.15 -5.20
N VAL A 54 -35.87 -11.76 -6.28
CA VAL A 54 -36.55 -11.03 -7.34
C VAL A 54 -38.02 -11.42 -7.36
N ILE A 55 -38.88 -10.42 -7.15
CA ILE A 55 -40.34 -10.57 -7.15
C ILE A 55 -40.86 -9.94 -8.44
N THR A 56 -41.37 -10.78 -9.33
CA THR A 56 -42.01 -10.33 -10.56
C THR A 56 -43.10 -11.31 -11.01
N ASN A 57 -44.15 -10.78 -11.62
CA ASN A 57 -45.22 -11.57 -12.22
C ASN A 57 -44.94 -11.94 -13.69
N ASP A 58 -43.88 -11.38 -14.29
CA ASP A 58 -43.48 -11.66 -15.67
C ASP A 58 -42.73 -13.00 -15.77
N ARG A 59 -43.28 -13.95 -16.51
CA ARG A 59 -42.72 -15.31 -16.66
C ARG A 59 -41.40 -15.32 -17.42
N GLU A 60 -41.21 -14.45 -18.40
CA GLU A 60 -39.98 -14.38 -19.19
C GLU A 60 -38.82 -13.80 -18.38
N LEU A 61 -39.08 -12.77 -17.57
CA LEU A 61 -38.09 -12.23 -16.63
C LEU A 61 -37.68 -13.25 -15.58
N ARG A 62 -38.63 -14.06 -15.07
CA ARG A 62 -38.26 -15.16 -14.16
C ARG A 62 -37.37 -16.19 -14.85
N GLN A 63 -37.60 -16.50 -16.12
CA GLN A 63 -36.82 -17.50 -16.83
C GLN A 63 -35.38 -17.02 -17.14
N SER A 64 -35.22 -15.75 -17.51
CA SER A 64 -33.90 -15.16 -17.78
C SER A 64 -33.04 -15.04 -16.51
N LEU A 65 -33.65 -14.69 -15.37
CA LEU A 65 -32.95 -14.47 -14.10
C LEU A 65 -32.68 -15.77 -13.30
N LYS A 66 -33.34 -16.89 -13.62
CA LYS A 66 -33.22 -18.17 -12.89
C LYS A 66 -31.79 -18.76 -12.91
N LYS A 67 -30.99 -18.42 -13.93
CA LYS A 67 -29.63 -18.95 -14.09
C LYS A 67 -28.59 -18.21 -13.24
N ASP A 68 -28.96 -17.11 -12.61
CA ASP A 68 -28.05 -16.30 -11.81
C ASP A 68 -27.87 -16.89 -10.39
N LYS A 69 -26.61 -17.04 -9.95
CA LYS A 69 -26.27 -17.59 -8.64
C LYS A 69 -26.47 -16.59 -7.50
N GLN A 70 -26.51 -15.29 -7.80
CA GLN A 70 -26.70 -14.21 -6.83
C GLN A 70 -28.18 -13.86 -6.64
N LEU A 71 -29.06 -14.31 -7.52
CA LEU A 71 -30.50 -14.04 -7.46
C LEU A 71 -31.29 -15.26 -6.98
N THR A 72 -32.39 -15.02 -6.27
CA THR A 72 -33.35 -16.06 -5.91
C THR A 72 -34.76 -15.68 -6.32
N LEU A 73 -35.47 -16.62 -6.94
CA LEU A 73 -36.87 -16.47 -7.35
C LEU A 73 -37.84 -17.21 -6.41
N ALA A 74 -37.35 -17.63 -5.24
CA ALA A 74 -38.11 -18.41 -4.27
C ALA A 74 -39.26 -17.60 -3.62
N TYR A 75 -39.16 -16.28 -3.63
CA TYR A 75 -40.14 -15.38 -3.01
C TYR A 75 -41.05 -14.79 -4.09
N THR A 76 -42.37 -14.95 -3.90
CA THR A 76 -43.40 -14.45 -4.82
C THR A 76 -44.22 -13.30 -4.25
N LYS A 77 -44.12 -13.02 -2.95
CA LYS A 77 -44.85 -11.96 -2.27
C LYS A 77 -43.89 -11.09 -1.47
N VAL A 78 -44.10 -9.77 -1.52
CA VAL A 78 -43.28 -8.77 -0.81
C VAL A 78 -43.24 -9.06 0.68
N ALA A 79 -44.38 -9.34 1.32
CA ALA A 79 -44.44 -9.68 2.75
C ALA A 79 -43.55 -10.88 3.16
N LYS A 80 -43.38 -11.89 2.28
CA LYS A 80 -42.49 -13.03 2.56
C LYS A 80 -41.02 -12.66 2.37
N ALA A 81 -40.72 -11.75 1.45
CA ALA A 81 -39.36 -11.25 1.26
C ALA A 81 -38.96 -10.28 2.38
N ASP A 82 -39.88 -9.44 2.88
CA ASP A 82 -39.65 -8.60 4.06
C ASP A 82 -39.33 -9.43 5.29
N GLN A 83 -40.10 -10.50 5.55
CA GLN A 83 -39.81 -11.42 6.65
C GLN A 83 -38.45 -12.11 6.48
N ALA A 84 -38.08 -12.47 5.26
CA ALA A 84 -36.78 -13.07 4.98
C ALA A 84 -35.62 -12.06 5.12
N LEU A 85 -35.86 -10.78 4.78
CA LEU A 85 -34.91 -9.69 4.93
C LEU A 85 -34.65 -9.40 6.42
N THR A 86 -35.71 -9.29 7.21
CA THR A 86 -35.62 -9.10 8.67
C THR A 86 -34.97 -10.28 9.37
N ALA A 87 -35.23 -11.51 8.90
CA ALA A 87 -34.58 -12.72 9.38
C ALA A 87 -33.16 -12.94 8.82
N GLN A 88 -32.62 -11.97 8.05
CA GLN A 88 -31.28 -12.01 7.43
C GLN A 88 -31.02 -13.25 6.55
N LYS A 89 -32.09 -13.80 5.95
CA LYS A 89 -32.01 -14.93 5.00
C LYS A 89 -31.72 -14.50 3.57
N ILE A 90 -31.95 -13.21 3.26
CA ILE A 90 -31.63 -12.57 1.98
C ILE A 90 -31.00 -11.20 2.27
N ALA A 91 -30.15 -10.70 1.37
CA ALA A 91 -29.52 -9.38 1.51
C ALA A 91 -30.43 -8.21 1.09
N GLY A 92 -31.43 -8.51 0.25
CA GLY A 92 -32.40 -7.56 -0.26
C GLY A 92 -33.35 -8.23 -1.24
N TYR A 93 -34.33 -7.48 -1.71
CA TYR A 93 -35.23 -7.91 -2.77
C TYR A 93 -35.50 -6.80 -3.77
N VAL A 94 -35.76 -7.18 -5.02
CA VAL A 94 -36.17 -6.29 -6.10
C VAL A 94 -37.60 -6.64 -6.48
N VAL A 95 -38.50 -5.67 -6.38
CA VAL A 95 -39.87 -5.78 -6.90
C VAL A 95 -39.88 -5.19 -8.30
N ILE A 96 -40.28 -6.00 -9.29
CA ILE A 96 -40.41 -5.58 -10.68
C ILE A 96 -41.89 -5.65 -11.04
N ASP A 97 -42.51 -4.48 -11.13
CA ASP A 97 -43.91 -4.34 -11.48
C ASP A 97 -44.06 -3.73 -12.88
N ASN A 98 -45.12 -4.14 -13.56
CA ASN A 98 -45.53 -3.56 -14.82
C ASN A 98 -46.64 -2.54 -14.57
N GLN A 99 -46.35 -1.26 -14.82
CA GLN A 99 -47.32 -0.18 -14.63
C GLN A 99 -48.34 -0.13 -15.79
N ALA A 100 -49.41 0.65 -15.63
CA ALA A 100 -50.54 0.72 -16.58
C ALA A 100 -50.10 0.98 -18.05
N ASP A 101 -48.98 1.68 -18.26
CA ASP A 101 -48.44 2.00 -19.58
C ASP A 101 -47.49 0.95 -20.18
N GLN A 102 -47.45 -0.27 -19.63
CA GLN A 102 -46.46 -1.31 -19.95
C GLN A 102 -45.01 -0.92 -19.61
N ARG A 103 -44.84 -0.01 -18.65
CA ARG A 103 -43.53 0.42 -18.16
C ARG A 103 -43.12 -0.44 -16.96
N LEU A 104 -41.99 -1.12 -17.10
CA LEU A 104 -41.34 -1.83 -16.01
C LEU A 104 -40.72 -0.84 -15.04
N VAL A 105 -41.06 -0.98 -13.77
CA VAL A 105 -40.45 -0.26 -12.66
C VAL A 105 -39.87 -1.29 -11.70
N ALA A 106 -38.57 -1.17 -11.43
CA ALA A 106 -37.86 -2.03 -10.50
C ALA A 106 -37.46 -1.25 -9.25
N THR A 107 -37.95 -1.68 -8.10
CA THR A 107 -37.67 -1.07 -6.80
C THR A 107 -36.87 -2.06 -5.96
N TYR A 108 -35.65 -1.67 -5.60
CA TYR A 108 -34.80 -2.44 -4.70
C TYR A 108 -35.01 -2.01 -3.25
N GLN A 109 -35.18 -2.98 -2.36
CA GLN A 109 -35.13 -2.80 -0.91
C GLN A 109 -34.11 -3.76 -0.32
N GLY A 110 -33.19 -3.24 0.47
CA GLY A 110 -32.18 -4.05 1.15
C GLY A 110 -31.50 -3.26 2.26
N VAL A 111 -30.74 -3.96 3.08
CA VAL A 111 -30.02 -3.36 4.22
C VAL A 111 -28.84 -2.51 3.74
N LYS A 112 -28.28 -2.85 2.57
CA LYS A 112 -27.20 -2.11 1.90
C LYS A 112 -27.59 -1.83 0.45
N THR A 113 -26.92 -0.87 -0.17
CA THR A 113 -27.03 -0.62 -1.61
C THR A 113 -26.71 -1.89 -2.40
N LEU A 114 -27.44 -2.09 -3.50
CA LEU A 114 -27.19 -3.19 -4.42
C LEU A 114 -25.78 -3.07 -5.01
N ASP A 115 -25.11 -4.21 -5.18
CA ASP A 115 -23.81 -4.29 -5.84
C ASP A 115 -23.86 -3.70 -7.27
N THR A 116 -22.79 -3.04 -7.70
CA THR A 116 -22.76 -2.28 -8.97
C THR A 116 -22.84 -3.21 -10.18
N GLU A 117 -22.17 -4.36 -10.13
CA GLU A 117 -22.18 -5.36 -11.20
C GLU A 117 -23.58 -5.98 -11.31
N LEU A 118 -24.16 -6.37 -10.17
CA LEU A 118 -25.52 -6.92 -10.13
C LEU A 118 -26.57 -5.91 -10.59
N LYS A 119 -26.42 -4.63 -10.22
CA LYS A 119 -27.29 -3.54 -10.67
C LYS A 119 -27.24 -3.37 -12.18
N GLN A 120 -26.05 -3.29 -12.77
CA GLN A 120 -25.88 -3.16 -14.23
C GLN A 120 -26.50 -4.36 -14.95
N LYS A 121 -26.26 -5.58 -14.45
CA LYS A 121 -26.82 -6.80 -15.02
C LYS A 121 -28.35 -6.79 -15.00
N LEU A 122 -28.96 -6.46 -13.87
CA LEU A 122 -30.41 -6.34 -13.74
C LEU A 122 -30.96 -5.25 -14.67
N THR A 123 -30.31 -4.09 -14.75
CA THR A 123 -30.70 -3.02 -15.67
C THR A 123 -30.66 -3.47 -17.14
N THR A 124 -29.64 -4.23 -17.56
CA THR A 124 -29.57 -4.77 -18.92
C THR A 124 -30.73 -5.72 -19.22
N VAL A 125 -31.04 -6.64 -18.30
CA VAL A 125 -32.16 -7.58 -18.48
C VAL A 125 -33.50 -6.85 -18.52
N LEU A 126 -33.70 -5.87 -17.65
CA LEU A 126 -34.92 -5.05 -17.62
C LEU A 126 -35.08 -4.20 -18.89
N ASN A 127 -33.99 -3.60 -19.39
CA ASN A 127 -34.01 -2.83 -20.64
C ASN A 127 -34.37 -3.70 -21.84
N GLN A 128 -33.78 -4.89 -21.95
CA GLN A 128 -34.13 -5.85 -23.00
C GLN A 128 -35.61 -6.24 -22.96
N ARG A 129 -36.15 -6.47 -21.75
CA ARG A 129 -37.58 -6.78 -21.60
C ARG A 129 -38.47 -5.58 -21.91
N GLN A 130 -38.12 -4.38 -21.46
CA GLN A 130 -38.88 -3.16 -21.76
C GLN A 130 -38.94 -2.91 -23.26
N LEU A 131 -37.84 -3.13 -23.99
CA LEU A 131 -37.82 -3.03 -25.45
C LEU A 131 -38.78 -4.03 -26.10
N ALA A 132 -38.79 -5.28 -25.65
CA ALA A 132 -39.73 -6.30 -26.15
C ALA A 132 -41.20 -5.89 -25.93
N LEU A 133 -41.54 -5.33 -24.77
CA LEU A 133 -42.88 -4.80 -24.50
C LEU A 133 -43.23 -3.61 -25.40
N ASN A 134 -42.29 -2.70 -25.62
CA ASN A 134 -42.48 -1.56 -26.53
C ASN A 134 -42.74 -2.02 -27.97
N TYR A 135 -42.03 -3.06 -28.45
CA TYR A 135 -42.25 -3.61 -29.78
C TYR A 135 -43.61 -4.29 -29.93
N ALA A 136 -44.03 -5.05 -28.91
CA ALA A 136 -45.36 -5.67 -28.88
C ALA A 136 -46.49 -4.63 -28.88
N ARG A 137 -46.30 -3.48 -28.20
CA ARG A 137 -47.27 -2.38 -28.18
C ARG A 137 -47.44 -1.70 -29.53
N VAL A 138 -46.37 -1.56 -30.31
CA VAL A 138 -46.38 -0.89 -31.62
C VAL A 138 -46.73 -1.85 -32.75
N GLY A 139 -46.75 -3.17 -32.50
CA GLY A 139 -47.13 -4.18 -33.49
C GLY A 139 -46.06 -4.42 -34.56
N LEU A 140 -44.80 -4.15 -34.25
CA LEU A 140 -43.68 -4.28 -35.19
C LEU A 140 -43.47 -5.74 -35.59
N THR A 141 -43.20 -5.97 -36.88
CA THR A 141 -42.82 -7.28 -37.41
C THR A 141 -41.47 -7.74 -36.84
N VAL A 142 -41.24 -9.05 -36.85
CA VAL A 142 -39.99 -9.64 -36.33
C VAL A 142 -38.74 -9.09 -37.05
N GLU A 143 -38.86 -8.69 -38.31
CA GLU A 143 -37.76 -8.07 -39.06
C GLU A 143 -37.48 -6.63 -38.62
N GLU A 144 -38.52 -5.80 -38.44
CA GLU A 144 -38.38 -4.42 -37.94
C GLU A 144 -37.82 -4.39 -36.52
N GLN A 145 -38.21 -5.36 -35.68
CA GLN A 145 -37.64 -5.54 -34.34
C GLN A 145 -36.14 -5.82 -34.39
N LYS A 146 -35.68 -6.70 -35.30
CA LYS A 146 -34.25 -7.01 -35.45
C LYS A 146 -33.45 -5.80 -35.92
N GLN A 147 -34.02 -4.94 -36.76
CA GLN A 147 -33.37 -3.70 -37.22
C GLN A 147 -33.22 -2.69 -36.07
N LEU A 148 -34.23 -2.56 -35.21
CA LEU A 148 -34.19 -1.66 -34.04
C LEU A 148 -33.36 -2.20 -32.86
N GLN A 149 -33.08 -3.50 -32.83
CA GLN A 149 -32.24 -4.15 -31.82
C GLN A 149 -30.75 -4.21 -32.20
N GLN A 150 -30.35 -3.60 -33.32
CA GLN A 150 -28.93 -3.51 -33.67
C GLN A 150 -28.20 -2.60 -32.67
N VAL A 151 -27.45 -3.22 -31.78
CA VAL A 151 -26.51 -2.51 -30.89
C VAL A 151 -25.10 -2.60 -31.49
N PRO A 152 -24.28 -1.55 -31.38
CA PRO A 152 -22.89 -1.62 -31.80
C PRO A 152 -22.19 -2.74 -31.02
N VAL A 153 -21.58 -3.67 -31.74
CA VAL A 153 -20.78 -4.74 -31.14
C VAL A 153 -19.40 -4.19 -30.86
N PHE A 154 -19.17 -3.80 -29.60
CA PHE A 154 -17.85 -3.39 -29.13
C PHE A 154 -17.05 -4.64 -28.73
N ASN A 155 -16.23 -5.13 -29.64
CA ASN A 155 -15.32 -6.24 -29.39
C ASN A 155 -13.95 -5.70 -28.97
N GLU A 156 -13.63 -5.81 -27.69
CA GLU A 156 -12.29 -5.55 -27.19
C GLU A 156 -11.48 -6.85 -27.23
N LYS A 157 -10.37 -6.86 -27.98
CA LYS A 157 -9.41 -7.96 -27.95
C LYS A 157 -8.30 -7.58 -26.99
N ILE A 158 -8.45 -7.99 -25.74
CA ILE A 158 -7.46 -7.78 -24.68
C ILE A 158 -6.48 -8.94 -24.71
N ASP A 159 -5.19 -8.62 -24.79
CA ASP A 159 -4.14 -9.58 -24.46
C ASP A 159 -4.14 -9.81 -22.95
N SER A 160 -4.66 -10.97 -22.52
CA SER A 160 -4.78 -11.33 -21.10
C SER A 160 -3.42 -11.37 -20.39
N GLU A 161 -2.34 -11.64 -21.11
CA GLU A 161 -0.99 -11.64 -20.54
C GLU A 161 -0.52 -10.21 -20.25
N TYR A 162 -0.83 -9.27 -21.14
CA TYR A 162 -0.49 -7.86 -20.96
C TYR A 162 -1.27 -7.20 -19.80
N ASN A 163 -2.58 -7.42 -19.73
CA ASN A 163 -3.43 -6.83 -18.67
C ASN A 163 -3.05 -7.33 -17.26
N ASN A 164 -2.71 -8.61 -17.13
CA ASN A 164 -2.21 -9.16 -15.87
C ASN A 164 -0.87 -8.52 -15.49
N LYS A 165 0.04 -8.31 -16.44
CA LYS A 165 1.33 -7.64 -16.18
C LYS A 165 1.15 -6.20 -15.71
N GLU A 166 0.23 -5.43 -16.31
CA GLU A 166 -0.05 -4.06 -15.87
C GLU A 166 -0.61 -4.02 -14.44
N THR A 167 -1.54 -4.91 -14.12
CA THR A 167 -2.07 -5.07 -12.76
C THR A 167 -0.98 -5.44 -11.76
N VAL A 168 -0.10 -6.38 -12.11
CA VAL A 168 1.06 -6.76 -11.28
C VAL A 168 1.96 -5.56 -11.02
N LYS A 169 2.31 -4.79 -12.07
CA LYS A 169 3.16 -3.61 -11.95
C LYS A 169 2.56 -2.60 -10.98
N LEU A 170 1.29 -2.25 -11.18
CA LEU A 170 0.59 -1.28 -10.33
C LEU A 170 0.56 -1.74 -8.86
N LEU A 171 0.16 -2.98 -8.61
CA LEU A 171 0.11 -3.55 -7.26
C LEU A 171 1.50 -3.58 -6.61
N SER A 172 2.54 -3.96 -7.38
CA SER A 172 3.92 -4.00 -6.91
C SER A 172 4.40 -2.62 -6.45
N VAL A 173 4.16 -1.58 -7.26
CA VAL A 173 4.52 -0.19 -6.92
C VAL A 173 3.75 0.27 -5.69
N MET A 174 2.44 0.04 -5.63
CA MET A 174 1.61 0.47 -4.51
C MET A 174 2.05 -0.18 -3.20
N ILE A 175 2.24 -1.50 -3.18
CA ILE A 175 2.67 -2.22 -1.98
C ILE A 175 4.05 -1.75 -1.54
N LEU A 176 5.00 -1.65 -2.47
CA LEU A 176 6.36 -1.21 -2.17
C LEU A 176 6.36 0.17 -1.52
N ILE A 177 5.62 1.12 -2.09
CA ILE A 177 5.69 2.50 -1.67
C ILE A 177 4.94 2.77 -0.36
N ILE A 178 3.85 2.05 -0.12
CA ILE A 178 3.15 2.05 1.18
C ILE A 178 4.07 1.49 2.26
N LEU A 179 4.73 0.36 1.98
CA LEU A 179 5.67 -0.26 2.91
C LEU A 179 6.84 0.69 3.21
N MET A 180 7.42 1.28 2.16
CA MET A 180 8.50 2.26 2.30
C MET A 180 8.06 3.49 3.11
N TYR A 181 6.86 4.04 2.84
CA TYR A 181 6.31 5.17 3.58
C TYR A 181 6.23 4.89 5.08
N PHE A 182 5.65 3.75 5.49
CA PHE A 182 5.54 3.38 6.90
C PHE A 182 6.90 3.15 7.57
N ILE A 183 7.82 2.44 6.89
CA ILE A 183 9.16 2.19 7.44
C ILE A 183 9.90 3.52 7.62
N LEU A 184 9.89 4.40 6.62
CA LEU A 184 10.60 5.68 6.70
C LEU A 184 10.03 6.59 7.78
N LEU A 185 8.70 6.68 7.93
CA LEU A 185 8.10 7.44 9.01
C LEU A 185 8.49 6.90 10.38
N ASN A 186 8.45 5.58 10.57
CA ASN A 186 8.79 4.95 11.84
C ASN A 186 10.26 5.18 12.21
N TYR A 187 11.19 4.84 11.31
CA TYR A 187 12.62 5.04 11.55
C TYR A 187 12.98 6.51 11.74
N SER A 188 12.34 7.42 10.99
CA SER A 188 12.58 8.85 11.13
C SER A 188 12.09 9.38 12.49
N ALA A 189 10.94 8.95 12.98
CA ALA A 189 10.44 9.39 14.28
C ALA A 189 11.23 8.78 15.44
N THR A 190 11.43 7.45 15.44
CA THR A 190 12.08 6.74 16.54
C THR A 190 13.55 7.13 16.69
N THR A 191 14.30 7.27 15.60
CA THR A 191 15.73 7.64 15.67
C THR A 191 15.92 9.05 16.24
N ALA A 192 15.06 10.00 15.87
CA ALA A 192 15.14 11.36 16.39
C ALA A 192 14.78 11.43 17.87
N GLN A 193 13.73 10.72 18.29
CA GLN A 193 13.32 10.62 19.70
C GLN A 193 14.45 10.02 20.55
N GLU A 194 15.09 8.96 20.06
CA GLU A 194 16.16 8.27 20.76
C GLU A 194 17.39 9.18 20.99
N ILE A 195 17.79 9.93 19.96
CA ILE A 195 18.93 10.85 20.08
C ILE A 195 18.58 12.04 20.97
N ALA A 196 17.37 12.57 20.86
CA ALA A 196 16.90 13.62 21.76
C ALA A 196 16.87 13.13 23.23
N ALA A 197 16.49 11.87 23.47
CA ALA A 197 16.45 11.29 24.81
C ALA A 197 17.85 11.10 25.41
N GLU A 198 18.81 10.65 24.60
CA GLU A 198 20.22 10.60 25.02
C GLU A 198 20.77 11.98 25.36
N LYS A 199 20.44 12.99 24.56
CA LYS A 199 20.86 14.37 24.84
C LYS A 199 20.23 14.89 26.14
N GLY A 200 18.94 14.65 26.36
CA GLY A 200 18.22 15.11 27.55
C GLY A 200 18.70 14.51 28.87
N THR A 201 19.36 13.35 28.84
CA THR A 201 19.84 12.65 30.05
C THR A 201 21.26 13.04 30.47
N LYS A 202 21.92 13.98 29.78
CA LYS A 202 23.33 14.37 29.99
C LYS A 202 24.35 13.23 29.90
N ILE A 203 23.93 12.02 29.52
CA ILE A 203 24.82 10.86 29.35
C ILE A 203 25.89 11.13 28.28
N MET A 204 25.57 11.99 27.31
CA MET A 204 26.46 12.37 26.22
C MET A 204 27.71 13.14 26.68
N GLU A 205 27.64 13.92 27.76
CA GLU A 205 28.81 14.60 28.34
C GLU A 205 29.83 13.57 28.88
N VAL A 206 29.33 12.55 29.58
CA VAL A 206 30.14 11.45 30.11
C VAL A 206 30.70 10.60 28.97
N ILE A 207 29.88 10.25 27.98
CA ILE A 207 30.33 9.45 26.83
C ILE A 207 31.44 10.17 26.05
N PHE A 208 31.31 11.48 25.81
CA PHE A 208 32.33 12.23 25.07
C PHE A 208 33.61 12.50 25.84
N SER A 209 33.59 12.44 27.18
CA SER A 209 34.84 12.39 27.96
C SER A 209 35.66 11.14 27.67
N SER A 210 35.02 10.06 27.20
CA SER A 210 35.63 8.74 27.01
C SER A 210 35.80 8.33 25.54
N ILE A 211 35.03 8.90 24.61
CA ILE A 211 35.02 8.56 23.18
C ILE A 211 34.83 9.83 22.32
N PRO A 212 35.61 10.05 21.25
CA PRO A 212 35.36 11.15 20.32
C PRO A 212 33.95 11.08 19.69
N ALA A 213 33.25 12.20 19.60
CA ALA A 213 31.88 12.26 19.07
C ALA A 213 31.72 11.71 17.65
N LYS A 214 32.72 11.91 16.78
CA LYS A 214 32.76 11.30 15.42
C LYS A 214 32.68 9.77 15.50
N THR A 215 33.48 9.17 16.38
CA THR A 215 33.53 7.72 16.58
C THR A 215 32.22 7.20 17.17
N TYR A 216 31.62 7.95 18.10
CA TYR A 216 30.31 7.64 18.65
C TYR A 216 29.23 7.64 17.56
N PHE A 217 29.17 8.71 16.75
CA PHE A 217 28.19 8.83 15.68
C PHE A 217 28.33 7.69 14.66
N TYR A 218 29.54 7.39 14.19
CA TYR A 218 29.74 6.25 13.28
C TYR A 218 29.34 4.92 13.90
N GLY A 219 29.65 4.71 15.18
CA GLY A 219 29.18 3.53 15.92
C GLY A 219 27.66 3.45 15.92
N LYS A 220 26.98 4.55 16.24
CA LYS A 220 25.52 4.62 16.29
C LYS A 220 24.87 4.34 14.94
N ILE A 221 25.37 4.98 13.88
CA ILE A 221 24.92 4.73 12.51
C ILE A 221 25.14 3.27 12.10
N LEU A 222 26.32 2.69 12.38
CA LEU A 222 26.59 1.27 12.10
C LEU A 222 25.68 0.31 12.87
N GLY A 223 25.35 0.64 14.12
CA GLY A 223 24.37 -0.11 14.90
C GLY A 223 23.00 -0.11 14.23
N LEU A 224 22.52 1.06 13.80
CA LEU A 224 21.25 1.21 13.08
C LEU A 224 21.24 0.50 11.72
N PHE A 225 22.35 0.54 10.98
CA PHE A 225 22.53 -0.29 9.78
C PHE A 225 22.35 -1.78 10.09
N GLY A 226 22.95 -2.26 11.19
CA GLY A 226 22.76 -3.64 11.64
C GLY A 226 21.30 -3.97 11.93
N VAL A 227 20.54 -3.04 12.54
CA VAL A 227 19.11 -3.22 12.83
C VAL A 227 18.32 -3.38 11.53
N ILE A 228 18.53 -2.47 10.57
CA ILE A 228 17.87 -2.51 9.26
C ILE A 228 18.24 -3.81 8.53
N PHE A 229 19.51 -4.21 8.56
CA PHE A 229 19.98 -5.45 7.95
C PHE A 229 19.31 -6.68 8.56
N THR A 230 19.18 -6.73 9.89
CA THR A 230 18.44 -7.81 10.58
C THR A 230 16.97 -7.83 10.19
N GLN A 231 16.31 -6.68 10.12
CA GLN A 231 14.92 -6.59 9.70
C GLN A 231 14.73 -7.12 8.27
N VAL A 232 15.58 -6.69 7.33
CA VAL A 232 15.56 -7.16 5.95
C VAL A 232 15.82 -8.66 5.88
N SER A 233 16.79 -9.17 6.64
CA SER A 233 17.11 -10.60 6.69
C SER A 233 15.90 -11.43 7.16
N ILE A 234 15.19 -10.95 8.17
CA ILE A 234 13.97 -11.61 8.66
C ILE A 234 12.84 -11.55 7.64
N TYR A 235 12.69 -10.44 6.90
CA TYR A 235 11.72 -10.36 5.81
C TYR A 235 12.05 -11.29 4.65
N LEU A 236 13.32 -11.41 4.28
CA LEU A 236 13.76 -12.35 3.26
C LEU A 236 13.52 -13.80 3.68
N LEU A 237 13.89 -14.16 4.92
CA LEU A 237 13.70 -15.51 5.45
C LEU A 237 12.23 -15.85 5.66
N GLY A 238 11.50 -15.00 6.39
CA GLY A 238 10.08 -15.19 6.69
C GLY A 238 9.22 -15.14 5.42
N GLY A 239 9.53 -14.20 4.52
CA GLY A 239 8.88 -14.10 3.21
C GLY A 239 9.18 -15.32 2.32
N GLY A 240 10.42 -15.80 2.29
CA GLY A 240 10.79 -17.01 1.55
C GLY A 240 10.13 -18.28 2.08
N ILE A 241 10.02 -18.41 3.41
CA ILE A 241 9.25 -19.48 4.04
C ILE A 241 7.78 -19.37 3.61
N LEU A 242 7.16 -18.19 3.76
CA LEU A 242 5.77 -17.98 3.42
C LEU A 242 5.47 -18.26 1.93
N TYR A 243 6.37 -17.82 1.05
CA TYR A 243 6.32 -18.09 -0.39
C TYR A 243 6.34 -19.60 -0.68
N SER A 244 7.15 -20.37 0.04
CA SER A 244 7.20 -21.83 -0.09
C SER A 244 5.90 -22.53 0.36
N PHE A 245 5.16 -21.92 1.30
CA PHE A 245 3.87 -22.43 1.77
C PHE A 245 2.67 -21.94 0.95
N LEU A 246 2.86 -20.94 0.08
CA LEU A 246 1.80 -20.30 -0.70
C LEU A 246 0.95 -21.30 -1.53
N PRO A 247 1.51 -22.31 -2.21
CA PRO A 247 0.72 -23.30 -2.95
C PRO A 247 -0.21 -24.13 -2.05
N LYS A 248 0.29 -24.55 -0.88
CA LYS A 248 -0.48 -25.32 0.11
C LYS A 248 -1.60 -24.49 0.73
N LEU A 249 -1.36 -23.19 0.92
CA LEU A 249 -2.40 -22.26 1.36
C LEU A 249 -3.46 -22.07 0.25
N GLY A 250 -3.05 -22.02 -1.01
CA GLY A 250 -3.95 -21.94 -2.16
C GLY A 250 -5.00 -23.05 -2.23
N GLU A 251 -4.68 -24.26 -1.76
CA GLU A 251 -5.65 -25.37 -1.70
C GLU A 251 -6.83 -25.10 -0.75
N LYS A 252 -6.59 -24.33 0.33
CA LYS A 252 -7.63 -23.96 1.32
C LYS A 252 -8.31 -22.64 0.98
N PHE A 253 -7.63 -21.77 0.24
CA PHE A 253 -8.07 -20.40 -0.03
C PHE A 253 -8.19 -20.18 -1.54
N ASN A 254 -9.42 -20.29 -2.08
CA ASN A 254 -9.69 -20.13 -3.52
C ASN A 254 -9.14 -18.82 -4.10
N TRP A 255 -9.26 -17.70 -3.36
CA TRP A 255 -8.70 -16.40 -3.78
C TRP A 255 -7.18 -16.43 -3.95
N LEU A 256 -6.44 -17.10 -3.06
CA LEU A 256 -4.98 -17.25 -3.18
C LEU A 256 -4.62 -18.07 -4.42
N LYS A 257 -5.34 -19.17 -4.67
CA LYS A 257 -5.11 -20.03 -5.84
C LYS A 257 -5.34 -19.28 -7.15
N THR A 258 -6.44 -18.52 -7.24
CA THR A 258 -6.75 -17.72 -8.44
C THR A 258 -5.70 -16.65 -8.70
N ASN A 259 -5.12 -16.06 -7.65
CA ASN A 259 -4.18 -14.93 -7.77
C ASN A 259 -2.71 -15.32 -7.56
N GLN A 260 -2.38 -16.63 -7.54
CA GLN A 260 -1.05 -17.11 -7.16
C GLN A 260 0.08 -16.56 -8.06
N SER A 261 -0.15 -16.49 -9.38
CA SER A 261 0.81 -15.92 -10.32
C SER A 261 1.05 -14.43 -10.03
N LEU A 262 -0.03 -13.66 -9.87
CA LEU A 262 0.05 -12.22 -9.58
C LEU A 262 0.82 -11.96 -8.29
N ILE A 263 0.55 -12.74 -7.23
CA ILE A 263 1.24 -12.61 -5.94
C ILE A 263 2.74 -12.93 -6.10
N THR A 264 3.07 -13.95 -6.87
CA THR A 264 4.46 -14.35 -7.12
C THR A 264 5.23 -13.26 -7.83
N ASP A 265 4.66 -12.69 -8.90
CA ASP A 265 5.32 -11.63 -9.67
C ASP A 265 5.48 -10.35 -8.85
N VAL A 266 4.48 -10.01 -8.02
CA VAL A 266 4.58 -8.91 -7.06
C VAL A 266 5.74 -9.13 -6.08
N ILE A 267 5.84 -10.32 -5.49
CA ILE A 267 6.94 -10.65 -4.56
C ILE A 267 8.30 -10.51 -5.26
N GLN A 268 8.44 -11.01 -6.49
CA GLN A 268 9.69 -10.89 -7.26
C GLN A 268 10.07 -9.42 -7.49
N ASN A 269 9.11 -8.58 -7.86
CA ASN A 269 9.32 -7.15 -8.04
C ASN A 269 9.76 -6.46 -6.75
N LEU A 270 9.19 -6.83 -5.61
CA LEU A 270 9.57 -6.31 -4.29
C LEU A 270 10.98 -6.74 -3.88
N LEU A 271 11.37 -7.98 -4.21
CA LEU A 271 12.68 -8.57 -3.87
C LEU A 271 13.79 -8.24 -4.88
N SER A 272 13.47 -7.48 -5.93
CA SER A 272 14.43 -7.01 -6.93
C SER A 272 15.36 -5.91 -6.39
N VAL A 273 16.07 -5.19 -7.28
CA VAL A 273 16.88 -4.01 -6.93
C VAL A 273 16.08 -2.94 -6.19
N SER A 274 14.75 -2.94 -6.31
CA SER A 274 13.83 -2.12 -5.51
C SER A 274 14.07 -2.26 -4.00
N LEU A 275 14.38 -3.46 -3.50
CA LEU A 275 14.68 -3.68 -2.08
C LEU A 275 15.93 -2.90 -1.65
N LEU A 276 16.94 -2.81 -2.51
CA LEU A 276 18.16 -2.06 -2.21
C LEU A 276 17.86 -0.56 -2.07
N TYR A 277 16.99 -0.01 -2.93
CA TYR A 277 16.52 1.38 -2.79
C TYR A 277 15.74 1.62 -1.50
N VAL A 278 14.90 0.67 -1.08
CA VAL A 278 14.22 0.75 0.22
C VAL A 278 15.25 0.79 1.35
N VAL A 279 16.21 -0.15 1.37
CA VAL A 279 17.24 -0.22 2.43
C VAL A 279 18.08 1.05 2.49
N LEU A 280 18.60 1.51 1.34
CA LEU A 280 19.40 2.73 1.26
C LEU A 280 18.59 3.98 1.58
N GLY A 281 17.31 4.01 1.19
CA GLY A 281 16.37 5.04 1.61
C GLY A 281 16.26 5.09 3.13
N VAL A 282 15.95 3.98 3.79
CA VAL A 282 15.85 3.93 5.26
C VAL A 282 17.12 4.45 5.92
N VAL A 283 18.28 4.00 5.45
CA VAL A 283 19.58 4.48 5.93
C VAL A 283 19.74 6.01 5.80
N LEU A 284 19.45 6.55 4.63
CA LEU A 284 19.55 7.99 4.36
C LEU A 284 18.65 8.79 5.31
N TYR A 285 17.39 8.38 5.45
CA TYR A 285 16.43 9.05 6.33
C TYR A 285 16.77 8.88 7.81
N THR A 286 17.34 7.74 8.22
CA THR A 286 17.85 7.54 9.57
C THR A 286 19.00 8.50 9.88
N ILE A 287 19.93 8.73 8.94
CA ILE A 287 21.02 9.70 9.11
C ILE A 287 20.47 11.13 9.26
N LEU A 288 19.51 11.52 8.42
CA LEU A 288 18.86 12.84 8.51
C LEU A 288 18.05 12.99 9.80
N SER A 289 17.36 11.94 10.22
CA SER A 289 16.61 11.91 11.47
C SER A 289 17.54 12.05 12.67
N ALA A 290 18.71 11.40 12.63
CA ALA A 290 19.73 11.55 13.66
C ALA A 290 20.23 12.99 13.77
N PHE A 291 20.35 13.69 12.64
CA PHE A 291 20.64 15.12 12.63
C PHE A 291 19.50 15.95 13.25
N CYS A 292 18.24 15.70 12.86
CA CYS A 292 17.08 16.38 13.44
C CYS A 292 16.96 16.17 14.96
N GLY A 293 17.17 14.94 15.44
CA GLY A 293 17.15 14.62 16.87
C GLY A 293 18.26 15.31 17.66
N ALA A 294 19.43 15.50 17.05
CA ALA A 294 20.55 16.21 17.69
C ALA A 294 20.30 17.73 17.81
N LEU A 295 19.42 18.31 16.98
CA LEU A 295 19.10 19.74 17.00
C LEU A 295 18.17 20.15 18.14
N VAL A 296 17.37 19.23 18.68
CA VAL A 296 16.42 19.54 19.76
C VAL A 296 17.07 19.35 21.13
N VAL A 297 16.55 20.04 22.13
CA VAL A 297 16.97 19.86 23.53
C VAL A 297 16.06 18.87 24.26
N ARG A 298 14.77 18.87 23.91
CA ARG A 298 13.72 18.07 24.56
C ARG A 298 13.22 16.97 23.64
N VAL A 299 12.88 15.82 24.22
CA VAL A 299 12.37 14.66 23.47
C VAL A 299 11.01 14.98 22.84
N GLU A 300 10.21 15.80 23.52
CA GLU A 300 8.87 16.20 23.09
C GLU A 300 8.89 17.00 21.77
N ASP A 301 9.99 17.68 21.46
CA ASP A 301 10.14 18.47 20.24
C ASP A 301 10.77 17.67 19.08
N SER A 302 11.23 16.44 19.31
CA SER A 302 11.83 15.58 18.27
C SER A 302 10.88 15.32 17.10
N ASN A 303 9.59 15.07 17.37
CA ASN A 303 8.57 14.86 16.34
C ASN A 303 8.30 16.12 15.49
N LYS A 304 8.50 17.31 16.05
CA LYS A 304 8.42 18.57 15.31
C LYS A 304 9.68 18.78 14.46
N ALA A 305 10.85 18.41 14.98
CA ALA A 305 12.12 18.56 14.27
C ALA A 305 12.23 17.68 13.01
N VAL A 306 11.55 16.53 12.97
CA VAL A 306 11.53 15.64 11.80
C VAL A 306 10.45 15.99 10.77
N GLN A 307 9.62 17.01 10.99
CA GLN A 307 8.57 17.40 10.03
C GLN A 307 9.08 17.67 8.61
N PRO A 308 10.23 18.34 8.39
CA PRO A 308 10.76 18.52 7.03
C PRO A 308 11.04 17.18 6.32
N LEU A 309 11.51 16.16 7.05
CA LEU A 309 11.69 14.82 6.52
C LEU A 309 10.35 14.16 6.22
N MET A 310 9.35 14.33 7.11
CA MET A 310 8.01 13.81 6.89
C MET A 310 7.38 14.39 5.61
N TYR A 311 7.50 15.70 5.38
CA TYR A 311 7.03 16.31 4.13
C TYR A 311 7.77 15.78 2.90
N LEU A 312 9.07 15.48 3.02
CA LEU A 312 9.83 14.87 1.94
C LEU A 312 9.35 13.44 1.66
N ILE A 313 9.11 12.65 2.70
CA ILE A 313 8.54 11.29 2.62
C ILE A 313 7.15 11.33 1.98
N MET A 314 6.28 12.24 2.42
CA MET A 314 4.94 12.45 1.86
C MET A 314 5.00 12.87 0.40
N GLY A 315 5.89 13.82 0.06
CA GLY A 315 6.09 14.27 -1.31
C GLY A 315 6.55 13.15 -2.25
N GLY A 316 7.45 12.28 -1.79
CA GLY A 316 7.87 11.08 -2.53
C GLY A 316 6.71 10.09 -2.70
N PHE A 317 5.98 9.79 -1.62
CA PHE A 317 4.85 8.86 -1.63
C PHE A 317 3.71 9.33 -2.53
N PHE A 318 3.17 10.53 -2.30
CA PHE A 318 2.07 11.07 -3.11
C PHE A 318 2.52 11.41 -4.53
N GLY A 319 3.77 11.83 -4.72
CA GLY A 319 4.33 12.10 -6.04
C GLY A 319 4.36 10.85 -6.92
N VAL A 320 4.80 9.71 -6.39
CA VAL A 320 4.71 8.44 -7.13
C VAL A 320 3.27 7.99 -7.29
N MET A 321 2.40 8.10 -6.28
CA MET A 321 0.98 7.75 -6.45
C MET A 321 0.31 8.54 -7.59
N ALA A 322 0.63 9.83 -7.71
CA ALA A 322 0.10 10.68 -8.76
C ALA A 322 0.70 10.39 -10.15
N LEU A 323 1.95 9.91 -10.20
CA LEU A 323 2.72 9.73 -11.44
C LEU A 323 2.94 8.25 -11.81
N ALA A 324 2.35 7.30 -11.07
CA ALA A 324 2.55 5.87 -11.27
C ALA A 324 2.11 5.38 -12.66
N ALA A 325 1.07 6.03 -13.23
CA ALA A 325 0.60 5.75 -14.59
C ALA A 325 1.52 6.34 -15.69
N TYR A 326 2.47 7.20 -15.33
CA TYR A 326 3.35 7.91 -16.27
C TYR A 326 4.84 7.76 -15.90
N PRO A 327 5.37 6.53 -15.83
CA PRO A 327 6.73 6.25 -15.34
C PRO A 327 7.84 6.83 -16.25
N GLU A 328 7.53 7.12 -17.51
CA GLU A 328 8.44 7.73 -18.49
C GLU A 328 8.44 9.27 -18.46
N ASN A 329 7.58 9.90 -17.65
CA ASN A 329 7.50 11.34 -17.56
C ASN A 329 8.85 11.94 -17.12
N ILE A 330 9.23 13.09 -17.70
CA ILE A 330 10.49 13.77 -17.38
C ILE A 330 10.67 14.06 -15.89
N ILE A 331 9.58 14.38 -15.18
CA ILE A 331 9.59 14.61 -13.73
C ILE A 331 9.99 13.32 -13.01
N VAL A 332 9.35 12.20 -13.33
CA VAL A 332 9.68 10.89 -12.76
C VAL A 332 11.13 10.55 -13.06
N ARG A 333 11.58 10.69 -14.31
CA ARG A 333 12.97 10.41 -14.70
C ARG A 333 13.98 11.20 -13.89
N VAL A 334 13.78 12.52 -13.71
CA VAL A 334 14.69 13.38 -12.93
C VAL A 334 14.67 13.00 -11.45
N LEU A 335 13.48 12.85 -10.86
CA LEU A 335 13.34 12.52 -9.44
C LEU A 335 13.90 11.14 -9.09
N SER A 336 13.93 10.20 -10.04
CA SER A 336 14.61 8.91 -9.87
C SER A 336 16.13 9.01 -9.65
N TYR A 337 16.77 10.15 -9.97
CA TYR A 337 18.21 10.36 -9.70
C TYR A 337 18.49 11.22 -8.46
N VAL A 338 17.47 11.89 -7.91
CA VAL A 338 17.64 12.77 -6.74
C VAL A 338 17.63 11.90 -5.46
N PRO A 339 18.74 11.73 -4.73
CA PRO A 339 18.91 10.71 -3.67
C PRO A 339 17.77 10.55 -2.65
N PHE A 340 17.17 11.66 -2.21
CA PHE A 340 16.08 11.63 -1.24
C PHE A 340 14.77 11.08 -1.85
N LEU A 341 14.53 11.37 -3.13
CA LEU A 341 13.33 11.00 -3.87
C LEU A 341 13.54 9.75 -4.74
N SER A 342 14.78 9.43 -5.10
CA SER A 342 15.16 8.29 -5.94
C SER A 342 14.74 6.98 -5.30
N SER A 343 14.77 6.92 -3.96
CA SER A 343 14.31 5.78 -3.19
C SER A 343 12.83 5.46 -3.44
N PHE A 344 12.01 6.44 -3.84
CA PHE A 344 10.60 6.28 -4.23
C PHE A 344 10.43 6.12 -5.75
N PHE A 345 11.01 7.04 -6.52
CA PHE A 345 10.74 7.13 -7.96
C PHE A 345 11.53 6.14 -8.82
N MET A 346 12.70 5.66 -8.39
CA MET A 346 13.43 4.67 -9.19
C MET A 346 12.81 3.27 -9.11
N PRO A 347 12.31 2.78 -7.96
CA PRO A 347 11.55 1.54 -7.91
C PRO A 347 10.30 1.53 -8.80
N LEU A 348 9.58 2.66 -8.92
CA LEU A 348 8.48 2.80 -9.89
C LEU A 348 8.95 2.43 -11.31
N ARG A 349 10.05 3.03 -11.77
CA ARG A 349 10.59 2.78 -13.12
C ARG A 349 11.18 1.38 -13.27
N LEU A 350 11.79 0.84 -12.21
CA LEU A 350 12.32 -0.54 -12.19
C LEU A 350 11.21 -1.57 -12.39
N ILE A 351 10.11 -1.43 -11.65
CA ILE A 351 8.96 -2.34 -11.73
C ILE A 351 8.27 -2.23 -13.09
N ASP A 352 8.15 -1.01 -13.62
CA ASP A 352 7.59 -0.80 -14.94
C ASP A 352 8.50 -1.31 -16.08
N GLY A 353 9.82 -1.34 -15.87
CA GLY A 353 10.80 -1.72 -16.88
C GLY A 353 11.21 -0.57 -17.81
N SER A 354 10.88 0.67 -17.47
CA SER A 354 11.21 1.92 -18.20
C SER A 354 12.63 2.45 -17.93
N VAL A 355 13.50 1.63 -17.34
CA VAL A 355 14.86 2.03 -16.95
C VAL A 355 15.86 0.92 -17.26
N GLY A 356 16.94 1.28 -17.95
CA GLY A 356 18.06 0.36 -18.22
C GLY A 356 19.02 0.24 -17.04
N GLY A 357 19.77 -0.87 -16.97
CA GLY A 357 20.69 -1.16 -15.86
C GLY A 357 21.74 -0.06 -15.60
N GLY A 358 22.26 0.61 -16.64
CA GLY A 358 23.20 1.72 -16.48
C GLY A 358 22.60 2.93 -15.75
N GLN A 359 21.33 3.25 -16.02
CA GLN A 359 20.61 4.34 -15.33
C GLN A 359 20.40 4.02 -13.85
N VAL A 360 20.10 2.76 -13.54
CA VAL A 360 19.97 2.26 -12.15
C VAL A 360 21.29 2.38 -11.40
N LEU A 361 22.40 1.96 -12.01
CA LEU A 361 23.73 2.07 -11.39
C LEU A 361 24.12 3.51 -11.08
N ILE A 362 23.83 4.46 -11.99
CA ILE A 362 24.08 5.89 -11.76
C ILE A 362 23.27 6.39 -10.56
N SER A 363 21.97 6.10 -10.52
CA SER A 363 21.10 6.52 -9.42
C SER A 363 21.52 5.91 -8.08
N LEU A 364 21.85 4.61 -8.05
CA LEU A 364 22.39 3.94 -6.85
C LEU A 364 23.70 4.57 -6.39
N SER A 365 24.61 4.88 -7.32
CA SER A 365 25.90 5.51 -7.00
C SER A 365 25.72 6.90 -6.39
N LEU A 366 24.82 7.72 -6.96
CA LEU A 366 24.46 9.03 -6.41
C LEU A 366 23.85 8.93 -5.02
N LEU A 367 22.97 7.94 -4.80
CA LEU A 367 22.37 7.68 -3.49
C LEU A 367 23.43 7.29 -2.45
N LEU A 368 24.28 6.32 -2.76
CA LEU A 368 25.37 5.88 -1.89
C LEU A 368 26.35 7.01 -1.58
N MET A 369 26.74 7.78 -2.59
CA MET A 369 27.61 8.94 -2.42
C MET A 369 26.97 9.97 -1.49
N THR A 370 25.67 10.21 -1.62
CA THR A 370 24.94 11.16 -0.76
C THR A 370 24.86 10.68 0.68
N ILE A 371 24.58 9.39 0.90
CA ILE A 371 24.61 8.76 2.23
C ILE A 371 25.99 8.93 2.86
N PHE A 372 27.05 8.62 2.12
CA PHE A 372 28.41 8.76 2.60
C PHE A 372 28.76 10.21 2.96
N LEU A 373 28.47 11.16 2.07
CA LEU A 373 28.76 12.58 2.29
C LEU A 373 28.01 13.13 3.50
N LEU A 374 26.71 12.82 3.63
CA LEU A 374 25.89 13.27 4.75
C LEU A 374 26.36 12.65 6.08
N ALA A 375 26.66 11.34 6.10
CA ALA A 375 27.17 10.68 7.29
C ALA A 375 28.47 11.33 7.77
N ASN A 376 29.42 11.58 6.87
CA ASN A 376 30.69 12.23 7.19
C ASN A 376 30.50 13.68 7.64
N TYR A 377 29.60 14.41 6.99
CA TYR A 377 29.31 15.79 7.33
C TYR A 377 28.69 15.90 8.73
N ILE A 378 27.63 15.14 9.01
CA ILE A 378 26.94 15.13 10.30
C ILE A 378 27.88 14.66 11.41
N ALA A 379 28.70 13.62 11.17
CA ALA A 379 29.70 13.15 12.13
C ALA A 379 30.65 14.26 12.60
N LYS A 380 31.05 15.17 11.69
CA LYS A 380 31.95 16.29 12.01
C LYS A 380 31.30 17.29 12.97
N ILE A 381 30.06 17.67 12.70
CA ILE A 381 29.33 18.68 13.49
C ILE A 381 28.61 18.09 14.71
N TYR A 382 28.60 16.75 14.85
CA TYR A 382 27.81 16.04 15.85
C TYR A 382 28.08 16.50 17.29
N PHE A 383 29.35 16.72 17.65
CA PHE A 383 29.75 17.18 18.99
C PHE A 383 29.10 18.52 19.37
N GLY A 384 29.09 19.48 18.44
CA GLY A 384 28.53 20.80 18.69
C GLY A 384 27.01 20.77 18.79
N LEU A 385 26.35 19.96 17.97
CA LEU A 385 24.89 19.81 17.97
C LEU A 385 24.37 19.26 19.30
N ILE A 386 25.03 18.22 19.80
CA ILE A 386 24.52 17.45 20.93
C ILE A 386 24.85 18.08 22.29
N LEU A 387 25.89 18.90 22.38
CA LEU A 387 26.22 19.65 23.60
C LEU A 387 25.54 21.03 23.65
N GLN A 388 24.86 21.43 22.58
CA GLN A 388 24.14 22.68 22.57
C GLN A 388 22.84 22.58 23.38
N ASN A 389 22.76 23.38 24.45
CA ASN A 389 21.59 23.48 25.32
C ASN A 389 20.70 24.71 25.03
N ASP A 390 21.10 25.54 24.05
CA ASP A 390 20.33 26.73 23.69
C ASP A 390 19.01 26.33 23.00
N ASP A 391 17.89 26.82 23.53
CA ASP A 391 16.57 26.68 22.92
C ASP A 391 16.38 27.75 21.82
N ILE A 392 17.17 27.61 20.74
CA ILE A 392 17.08 28.45 19.54
C ILE A 392 16.23 27.76 18.47
N SER A 393 15.54 28.55 17.63
CA SER A 393 14.68 27.99 16.58
C SER A 393 15.46 27.06 15.65
N LEU A 394 14.82 25.99 15.17
CA LEU A 394 15.43 24.96 14.30
C LEU A 394 16.25 25.54 13.14
N TRP A 395 15.78 26.65 12.54
CA TRP A 395 16.49 27.34 11.46
C TRP A 395 17.77 28.04 11.92
N ARG A 396 17.76 28.65 13.11
CA ARG A 396 18.96 29.26 13.71
C ARG A 396 19.93 28.18 14.18
N SER A 397 19.45 27.06 14.73
CA SER A 397 20.28 25.90 15.10
C SER A 397 20.94 25.29 13.88
N PHE A 398 20.21 25.13 12.77
CA PHE A 398 20.75 24.67 11.49
C PHE A 398 21.87 25.60 10.98
N LYS A 399 21.64 26.91 10.96
CA LYS A 399 22.66 27.90 10.56
C LYS A 399 23.88 27.91 11.48
N LYS A 400 23.68 27.79 12.80
CA LYS A 400 24.78 27.75 13.77
C LYS A 400 25.58 26.46 13.63
N ALA A 401 24.92 25.32 13.40
CA ALA A 401 25.58 24.04 13.13
C ALA A 401 26.50 24.09 11.90
N LEU A 402 26.11 24.82 10.85
CA LEU A 402 26.94 25.07 9.66
C LEU A 402 28.18 25.93 9.94
N THR A 403 28.19 26.71 11.04
CA THR A 403 29.32 27.57 11.42
C THR A 403 30.29 26.93 12.41
N ILE A 404 29.97 25.75 12.96
CA ILE A 404 30.84 25.00 13.85
C ILE A 404 31.91 24.30 13.00
N LYS A 405 33.15 24.78 13.09
CA LYS A 405 34.32 24.23 12.37
C LYS A 405 34.82 22.92 12.95
#